data_AF-A0A3R8LIG9-F1
#
_entry.id   AF-A0A3R8LIG9-F1
#
_cell.length_a   1.000
_cell.length_b   1.000
_cell.length_c   1.000
_cell.angle_alpha   90.00
_cell.angle_beta   90.00
_cell.angle_gamma   90.00
#
_symmetry.space_group_name_H-M   'P 1'
#
loop_
_entity.id
_entity.type
_entity.pdbx_description
1 polymer ?
#
loop_
_entity_poly.entity_id
_entity_poly.type
_entity_poly.pdbx_seq_one_letter_code
_entity_poly.pdbx_strand_id
1 'polypeptide(L)'
;MKEIVNDTAIANSVTATETMKWESTVNAVKKIDYMNVRIKDLLSQIELQSAISSHVCVPDEMFIKKVSKPSTDHHTQKIEFIYGKSIMDAMHGQGTIYDETDKQFLDPVHAINKKYKIVEYELAMNSNMVGKNFQGYSATGLKLLIKKLEEVK
;
A
#
# COMPACT_ATOMS: atom_id res chain seq x y z
N MET A 1 -26.77 -14.85 59.84
CA MET A 1 -26.57 -15.22 58.42
C MET A 1 -25.65 -14.20 57.79
N LYS A 2 -24.45 -14.59 57.36
CA LYS A 2 -23.53 -13.71 56.62
C LYS A 2 -23.84 -13.89 55.14
N GLU A 3 -24.26 -12.81 54.46
CA GLU A 3 -24.33 -12.78 53.00
C GLU A 3 -22.91 -12.81 52.45
N ILE A 4 -22.59 -13.87 51.71
CA ILE A 4 -21.38 -13.95 50.90
C ILE A 4 -21.72 -13.19 49.62
N VAL A 5 -21.27 -11.94 49.54
CA VAL A 5 -21.31 -11.17 48.29
C VAL A 5 -20.31 -11.83 47.34
N ASN A 6 -20.81 -12.29 46.20
CA ASN A 6 -20.07 -13.06 45.21
C ASN A 6 -19.15 -12.12 44.40
N ASP A 7 -17.88 -12.00 44.81
CA ASP A 7 -16.85 -11.13 44.18
C ASP A 7 -16.52 -11.47 42.71
N THR A 8 -17.06 -12.57 42.17
CA THR A 8 -16.88 -12.94 40.75
C THR A 8 -17.71 -12.11 39.78
N ALA A 9 -18.78 -11.44 40.23
CA ALA A 9 -19.60 -10.61 39.35
C ALA A 9 -18.93 -9.26 39.03
N ILE A 10 -18.12 -8.73 39.94
CA ILE A 10 -17.46 -7.42 39.78
C ILE A 10 -16.25 -7.55 38.86
N ALA A 11 -15.46 -8.62 38.99
CA ALA A 11 -14.28 -8.86 38.15
C ALA A 11 -14.60 -8.93 36.64
N ASN A 12 -15.69 -9.61 36.25
CA ASN A 12 -16.08 -9.74 34.84
C ASN A 12 -16.59 -8.41 34.25
N SER A 13 -17.23 -7.57 35.05
CA SER A 13 -17.76 -6.27 34.60
C SER A 13 -16.65 -5.25 34.35
N VAL A 14 -15.56 -5.30 35.12
CA VAL A 14 -14.40 -4.41 34.95
C VAL A 14 -13.61 -4.81 33.69
N THR A 15 -13.33 -6.10 33.47
CA THR A 15 -12.65 -6.55 32.24
C THR A 15 -13.44 -6.25 30.98
N ALA A 16 -14.77 -6.44 30.96
CA ALA A 16 -15.59 -6.16 29.78
C ALA A 16 -15.67 -4.66 29.44
N THR A 17 -15.63 -3.80 30.46
CA THR A 17 -15.68 -2.34 30.27
C THR A 17 -14.33 -1.79 29.78
N GLU A 18 -13.22 -2.42 30.16
CA GLU A 18 -11.88 -2.03 29.71
C GLU A 18 -11.55 -2.57 28.30
N THR A 19 -11.98 -3.78 27.93
CA THR A 19 -11.85 -4.25 26.53
C THR A 19 -12.70 -3.43 25.56
N MET A 20 -13.91 -3.03 25.95
CA MET A 20 -14.73 -2.12 25.13
C MET A 20 -14.09 -0.73 24.96
N LYS A 21 -13.34 -0.25 25.96
CA LYS A 21 -12.61 1.03 25.85
C LYS A 21 -11.39 0.94 24.95
N TRP A 22 -10.62 -0.16 24.98
CA TRP A 22 -9.50 -0.34 24.06
C TRP A 22 -9.94 -0.40 22.60
N GLU A 23 -11.03 -1.13 22.31
CA GLU A 23 -11.62 -1.19 20.96
C GLU A 23 -12.14 0.17 20.47
N SER A 24 -12.60 1.03 21.38
CA SER A 24 -13.07 2.38 21.02
C SER A 24 -11.97 3.38 20.67
N THR A 25 -10.71 3.06 20.97
CA THR A 25 -9.53 3.86 20.56
C THR A 25 -8.83 3.34 19.31
N VAL A 26 -9.33 2.25 18.70
CA VAL A 26 -8.86 1.77 17.40
C VAL A 26 -9.77 2.36 16.33
N ASN A 27 -9.35 3.49 15.76
CA ASN A 27 -9.89 4.14 14.55
C ASN A 27 -11.32 3.71 14.19
N ALA A 28 -12.34 4.39 14.73
CA ALA A 28 -13.69 4.27 14.20
C ALA A 28 -13.69 4.79 12.75
N VAL A 29 -13.35 3.92 11.80
CA VAL A 29 -13.48 4.20 10.37
C VAL A 29 -14.95 4.48 10.14
N LYS A 30 -15.26 5.75 9.92
CA LYS A 30 -16.63 6.20 9.68
C LYS A 30 -17.18 5.38 8.51
N LYS A 31 -18.14 4.49 8.80
CA LYS A 31 -18.75 3.64 7.76
C LYS A 31 -19.38 4.55 6.71
N ILE A 32 -18.91 4.42 5.48
CA ILE A 32 -19.43 5.13 4.32
C ILE A 32 -20.58 4.29 3.75
N ASP A 33 -21.67 4.93 3.34
CA ASP A 33 -22.75 4.26 2.64
C ASP A 33 -22.23 3.58 1.37
N TYR A 34 -22.63 2.32 1.14
CA TYR A 34 -22.18 1.51 0.00
C TYR A 34 -22.47 2.18 -1.35
N MET A 35 -23.51 3.02 -1.43
CA MET A 35 -23.84 3.77 -2.65
C MET A 35 -22.85 4.90 -2.96
N ASN A 36 -22.10 5.34 -1.95
CA ASN A 36 -21.24 6.53 -2.03
C ASN A 36 -19.75 6.19 -1.84
N VAL A 37 -19.40 4.93 -1.62
CA VAL A 37 -18.01 4.52 -1.44
C VAL A 37 -17.26 4.56 -2.77
N ARG A 38 -16.14 5.27 -2.79
CA ARG A 38 -15.19 5.18 -3.89
C ARG A 38 -14.22 4.05 -3.58
N ILE A 39 -14.21 3.02 -4.42
CA ILE A 39 -13.35 1.82 -4.20
C ILE A 39 -11.88 2.21 -4.01
N LYS A 40 -11.39 3.24 -4.71
CA LYS A 40 -10.03 3.75 -4.52
C LYS A 40 -9.75 4.24 -3.09
N ASP A 41 -10.71 4.92 -2.47
CA ASP A 41 -10.56 5.49 -1.11
C ASP A 41 -10.63 4.37 -0.07
N LEU A 42 -11.47 3.35 -0.35
CA LEU A 42 -11.54 2.13 0.44
C LEU A 42 -10.22 1.36 0.37
N LEU A 43 -9.66 1.17 -0.81
CA LEU A 43 -8.37 0.49 -0.99
C LEU A 43 -7.22 1.23 -0.30
N SER A 44 -7.24 2.55 -0.21
CA SER A 44 -6.22 3.31 0.53
C SER A 44 -6.27 3.11 2.05
N GLN A 45 -7.27 2.41 2.60
CA GLN A 45 -7.33 2.13 4.03
C GLN A 45 -6.24 1.14 4.45
N ILE A 46 -5.62 1.40 5.61
CA ILE A 46 -4.50 0.59 6.12
C ILE A 46 -4.86 -0.88 6.30
N GLU A 47 -6.08 -1.17 6.77
CA GLU A 47 -6.56 -2.54 6.99
C GLU A 47 -6.64 -3.32 5.68
N LEU A 48 -7.13 -2.69 4.61
CA LEU A 48 -7.25 -3.31 3.29
C LEU A 48 -5.91 -3.40 2.57
N GLN A 49 -5.05 -2.38 2.66
CA GLN A 49 -3.67 -2.47 2.15
C GLN A 49 -2.92 -3.62 2.82
N SER A 50 -3.05 -3.78 4.13
CA SER A 50 -2.43 -4.88 4.88
C SER A 50 -2.97 -6.24 4.42
N ALA A 51 -4.30 -6.39 4.33
CA ALA A 51 -4.93 -7.62 3.88
C ALA A 51 -4.57 -8.00 2.43
N ILE A 52 -4.48 -7.02 1.53
CA ILE A 52 -4.06 -7.28 0.14
C ILE A 52 -2.58 -7.65 0.10
N SER A 53 -1.73 -6.93 0.83
CA SER A 53 -0.28 -7.16 0.81
C SER A 53 0.10 -8.57 1.30
N SER A 54 -0.70 -9.19 2.18
CA SER A 54 -0.46 -10.59 2.60
C SER A 54 -0.76 -11.62 1.51
N HIS A 55 -1.46 -11.25 0.44
CA HIS A 55 -1.87 -12.13 -0.65
C HIS A 55 -1.19 -11.82 -1.98
N VAL A 56 -0.36 -10.77 -2.05
CA VAL A 56 0.30 -10.33 -3.27
C VAL A 56 1.81 -10.32 -3.04
N CYS A 57 2.57 -10.87 -3.98
CA CYS A 57 4.03 -10.83 -3.95
C CYS A 57 4.52 -9.52 -4.57
N VAL A 58 5.16 -8.67 -3.76
CA VAL A 58 5.89 -7.49 -4.21
C VAL A 58 7.38 -7.77 -4.02
N PRO A 59 8.23 -7.52 -5.03
CA PRO A 59 9.66 -7.77 -4.90
C PRO A 59 10.31 -6.81 -3.91
N ASP A 60 11.10 -7.36 -2.98
CA ASP A 60 11.88 -6.55 -2.02
C ASP A 60 12.95 -5.72 -2.75
N GLU A 61 13.64 -6.35 -3.71
CA GLU A 61 14.74 -5.75 -4.45
C GLU A 61 14.51 -5.86 -5.97
N MET A 62 14.97 -4.85 -6.69
CA MET A 62 14.81 -4.76 -8.14
C MET A 62 15.95 -4.01 -8.80
N PHE A 63 16.20 -4.32 -10.07
CA PHE A 63 17.07 -3.56 -10.95
C PHE A 63 16.25 -2.65 -11.85
N ILE A 64 16.51 -1.35 -11.79
CA ILE A 64 15.82 -0.38 -12.63
C ILE A 64 16.32 -0.53 -14.07
N LYS A 65 15.40 -0.60 -15.03
CA LYS A 65 15.71 -0.68 -16.47
C LYS A 65 15.31 0.57 -17.24
N LYS A 66 14.26 1.24 -16.79
CA LYS A 66 13.79 2.47 -17.42
C LYS A 66 13.11 3.36 -16.39
N VAL A 67 13.32 4.65 -16.55
CA VAL A 67 12.76 5.68 -15.68
C VAL A 67 12.20 6.77 -16.59
N SER A 68 10.95 7.17 -16.37
CA SER A 68 10.36 8.28 -17.10
C SER A 68 10.85 9.61 -16.56
N LYS A 69 10.66 10.69 -17.32
CA LYS A 69 10.70 12.03 -16.73
C LYS A 69 9.62 12.11 -15.62
N PRO A 70 9.92 12.76 -14.48
CA PRO A 70 8.92 13.06 -13.48
C PRO A 70 7.76 13.87 -14.06
N SER A 71 6.56 13.64 -13.54
CA SER A 71 5.37 14.46 -13.74
C SER A 71 5.17 15.28 -12.48
N THR A 72 5.58 16.55 -12.53
CA THR A 72 5.46 17.50 -11.42
C THR A 72 4.01 17.79 -11.06
N ASP A 73 3.12 17.86 -12.05
CA ASP A 73 1.69 18.14 -11.83
C ASP A 73 0.98 17.04 -11.01
N HIS A 74 1.56 15.85 -10.98
CA HIS A 74 0.98 14.68 -10.32
C HIS A 74 1.89 14.09 -9.25
N HIS A 75 3.07 14.67 -9.01
CA HIS A 75 4.06 14.13 -8.09
C HIS A 75 4.35 12.64 -8.32
N THR A 76 4.49 12.26 -9.60
CA THR A 76 4.72 10.86 -9.98
C THR A 76 5.86 10.67 -10.97
N GLN A 77 6.52 9.52 -10.89
CA GLN A 77 7.50 9.07 -11.87
C GLN A 77 7.29 7.58 -12.17
N LYS A 78 7.22 7.20 -13.45
CA LYS A 78 7.06 5.81 -13.85
C LYS A 78 8.43 5.13 -13.93
N ILE A 79 8.49 3.89 -13.47
CA ILE A 79 9.68 3.06 -13.56
C ILE A 79 9.34 1.67 -14.10
N GLU A 80 10.26 1.11 -14.87
CA GLU A 80 10.25 -0.29 -15.29
C GLU A 80 11.49 -0.96 -14.69
N PHE A 81 11.33 -2.16 -14.17
CA PHE A 81 12.37 -2.88 -13.44
C PHE A 81 12.31 -4.37 -13.70
N ILE A 82 13.41 -5.04 -13.35
CA ILE A 82 13.50 -6.50 -13.35
C ILE A 82 13.77 -6.96 -11.92
N TYR A 83 13.10 -8.03 -11.51
CA TYR A 83 13.26 -8.66 -10.21
C TYR A 83 13.31 -10.18 -10.37
N GLY A 84 13.85 -10.89 -9.38
CA GLY A 84 14.05 -12.33 -9.42
C GLY A 84 15.37 -12.74 -8.77
N LYS A 85 15.46 -14.00 -8.32
CA LYS A 85 16.65 -14.53 -7.66
C LYS A 85 17.73 -14.99 -8.63
N SER A 86 17.35 -15.29 -9.87
CA SER A 86 18.23 -15.79 -10.93
C SER A 86 17.82 -15.21 -12.28
N ILE A 87 18.68 -15.34 -13.29
CA ILE A 87 18.35 -14.96 -14.68
C ILE A 87 17.17 -15.78 -15.22
N MET A 88 17.06 -17.05 -14.80
CA MET A 88 16.01 -17.96 -15.27
C MET A 88 14.63 -17.57 -14.73
N ASP A 89 14.59 -16.90 -13.58
CA ASP A 89 13.36 -16.47 -12.90
C ASP A 89 13.17 -14.95 -12.95
N ALA A 90 13.89 -14.26 -13.85
CA ALA A 90 13.83 -12.82 -13.96
C ALA A 90 12.48 -12.38 -14.55
N MET A 91 11.72 -11.62 -13.77
CA MET A 91 10.41 -11.09 -14.16
C MET A 91 10.50 -9.58 -14.41
N HIS A 92 9.71 -9.11 -15.36
CA HIS A 92 9.54 -7.68 -15.60
C HIS A 92 8.43 -7.13 -14.70
N GLY A 93 8.70 -5.99 -14.07
CA GLY A 93 7.75 -5.26 -13.24
C GLY A 93 7.68 -3.78 -13.62
N GLN A 94 6.57 -3.16 -13.26
CA GLN A 94 6.35 -1.73 -13.46
C GLN A 94 5.80 -1.12 -12.18
N GLY A 95 6.25 0.09 -11.88
CA GLY A 95 5.84 0.83 -10.70
C GLY A 95 5.70 2.31 -11.00
N THR A 96 5.07 3.03 -10.07
CA THR A 96 5.05 4.49 -10.08
C THR A 96 5.54 4.97 -8.73
N ILE A 97 6.64 5.71 -8.74
CA ILE A 97 7.09 6.46 -7.57
C ILE A 97 6.10 7.61 -7.38
N TYR A 98 5.63 7.80 -6.16
CA TYR A 98 4.78 8.91 -5.76
C TYR A 98 5.37 9.56 -4.51
N ASP A 99 5.75 10.83 -4.65
CA ASP A 99 6.36 11.63 -3.58
C ASP A 99 6.00 13.10 -3.79
N GLU A 100 5.24 13.67 -2.87
CA GLU A 100 4.80 15.07 -2.90
C GLU A 100 5.96 16.08 -2.87
N THR A 101 7.14 15.64 -2.43
CA THR A 101 8.33 16.49 -2.33
C THR A 101 9.27 16.35 -3.53
N ASP A 102 8.98 15.44 -4.45
CA ASP A 102 9.79 15.09 -5.63
C ASP A 102 11.24 14.65 -5.31
N LYS A 103 11.59 14.39 -4.04
CA LYS A 103 12.95 14.05 -3.58
C LYS A 103 13.32 12.60 -3.83
N GLN A 104 12.33 11.72 -3.87
CA GLN A 104 12.49 10.28 -4.13
C GLN A 104 12.57 9.96 -5.63
N PHE A 105 12.38 10.96 -6.50
CA PHE A 105 12.48 10.72 -7.94
C PHE A 105 13.91 10.39 -8.33
N LEU A 106 14.00 9.40 -9.20
CA LEU A 106 15.25 8.88 -9.70
C LEU A 106 15.72 9.70 -10.89
N ASP A 107 17.02 9.95 -10.96
CA ASP A 107 17.63 10.47 -12.17
C ASP A 107 17.46 9.46 -13.32
N PRO A 108 16.85 9.84 -14.46
CA PRO A 108 16.50 8.87 -15.50
C PRO A 108 17.67 8.18 -16.18
N VAL A 109 18.89 8.70 -16.06
CA VAL A 109 20.10 8.15 -16.66
C VAL A 109 20.88 7.35 -15.61
N HIS A 110 21.13 7.95 -14.45
CA HIS A 110 22.00 7.39 -13.41
C HIS A 110 21.36 6.22 -12.66
N ALA A 111 20.02 6.15 -12.61
CA ALA A 111 19.34 5.08 -11.90
C ALA A 111 19.30 3.74 -12.67
N ILE A 112 19.56 3.75 -13.97
CA ILE A 112 19.48 2.54 -14.80
C ILE A 112 20.55 1.52 -14.40
N ASN A 113 20.17 0.25 -14.35
CA ASN A 113 20.98 -0.90 -13.93
C ASN A 113 21.49 -0.87 -12.48
N LYS A 114 21.08 0.13 -11.70
CA LYS A 114 21.28 0.11 -10.26
C LYS A 114 20.21 -0.72 -9.56
N LYS A 115 20.60 -1.28 -8.42
CA LYS A 115 19.74 -2.08 -7.56
C LYS A 115 19.07 -1.18 -6.52
N TYR A 116 17.77 -1.34 -6.35
CA TYR A 116 16.99 -0.61 -5.36
C TYR A 116 16.14 -1.57 -4.54
N LYS A 117 15.92 -1.20 -3.28
CA LYS A 117 15.00 -1.84 -2.37
C LYS A 117 13.72 -1.01 -2.25
N ILE A 118 12.56 -1.66 -2.32
CA ILE A 118 11.29 -1.04 -2.00
C ILE A 118 11.13 -1.02 -0.48
N VAL A 119 11.01 0.18 0.09
CA VAL A 119 10.90 0.36 1.55
C VAL A 119 9.46 0.60 1.97
N GLU A 120 8.73 1.36 1.15
CA GLU A 120 7.35 1.71 1.42
C GLU A 120 6.57 1.79 0.11
N TYR A 121 5.42 1.14 0.07
CA TYR A 121 4.55 1.09 -1.09
C TYR A 121 3.08 0.93 -0.70
N GLU A 122 2.22 1.23 -1.66
CA GLU A 122 0.80 0.94 -1.66
C GLU A 122 0.43 0.22 -2.96
N LEU A 123 -0.64 -0.56 -2.92
CA LEU A 123 -1.22 -1.19 -4.10
C LEU A 123 -2.49 -0.42 -4.49
N ALA A 124 -2.52 0.05 -5.73
CA ALA A 124 -3.63 0.82 -6.28
C ALA A 124 -4.31 0.06 -7.42
N MET A 125 -5.56 0.42 -7.72
CA MET A 125 -6.22 -0.07 -8.92
C MET A 125 -5.49 0.44 -10.17
N ASN A 126 -5.29 -0.44 -11.14
CA ASN A 126 -4.71 -0.05 -12.41
C ASN A 126 -5.80 0.58 -13.30
N SER A 127 -5.76 1.89 -13.51
CA SER A 127 -6.71 2.58 -14.38
C SER A 127 -6.50 2.20 -15.84
N ASN A 128 -7.55 1.77 -16.52
CA ASN A 128 -7.54 1.56 -17.96
C ASN A 128 -7.71 2.91 -18.67
N MET A 129 -6.67 3.36 -19.35
CA MET A 129 -6.67 4.63 -20.10
C MET A 129 -6.51 4.35 -21.59
N VAL A 130 -7.52 4.71 -22.38
CA VAL A 130 -7.47 4.62 -23.85
C VAL A 130 -7.58 6.03 -24.41
N GLY A 131 -6.58 6.47 -25.18
CA GLY A 131 -6.58 7.80 -25.79
C GLY A 131 -6.67 8.95 -24.76
N LYS A 132 -6.07 8.77 -23.56
CA LYS A 132 -6.15 9.67 -22.39
C LYS A 132 -7.51 9.70 -21.67
N ASN A 133 -8.49 8.93 -22.11
CA ASN A 133 -9.79 8.84 -21.45
C ASN A 133 -9.84 7.65 -20.48
N PHE A 134 -10.42 7.86 -19.31
CA PHE A 134 -10.64 6.82 -18.32
C PHE A 134 -11.78 5.88 -18.76
N GLN A 135 -11.48 4.59 -18.85
CA GLN A 135 -12.42 3.54 -19.27
C GLN A 135 -12.82 2.61 -18.12
N GLY A 136 -12.53 3.00 -16.87
CA GLY A 136 -12.65 2.14 -15.70
C GLY A 136 -11.29 1.59 -15.24
N TYR A 137 -11.34 0.64 -14.32
CA TYR A 137 -10.15 -0.04 -13.81
C TYR A 137 -9.95 -1.39 -14.50
N SER A 138 -8.70 -1.80 -14.63
CA SER A 138 -8.32 -3.11 -15.15
C SER A 138 -8.92 -4.21 -14.28
N ALA A 139 -9.41 -5.27 -14.94
CA ALA A 139 -9.87 -6.48 -14.26
C ALA A 139 -8.71 -7.34 -13.72
N THR A 140 -7.47 -7.09 -14.18
CA THR A 140 -6.28 -7.82 -13.76
C THR A 140 -5.14 -6.88 -13.40
N GLY A 141 -4.40 -7.27 -12.36
CA GLY A 141 -3.21 -6.58 -11.89
C GLY A 141 -3.51 -5.37 -11.00
N LEU A 142 -2.67 -5.21 -9.98
CA LEU A 142 -2.60 -4.00 -9.16
C LEU A 142 -1.43 -3.14 -9.64
N LYS A 143 -1.58 -1.83 -9.52
CA LYS A 143 -0.51 -0.88 -9.75
C LYS A 143 0.30 -0.72 -8.47
N LEU A 144 1.61 -0.92 -8.57
CA LEU A 144 2.54 -0.66 -7.47
C LEU A 144 2.84 0.83 -7.37
N LEU A 145 2.42 1.45 -6.27
CA LEU A 145 2.68 2.86 -5.95
C LEU A 145 3.77 2.92 -4.90
N ILE A 146 4.97 3.33 -5.29
CA ILE A 146 6.15 3.30 -4.43
C ILE A 146 6.30 4.66 -3.75
N LYS A 147 6.31 4.69 -2.42
CA LYS A 147 6.49 5.92 -1.62
C LYS A 147 7.95 6.15 -1.26
N LYS A 148 8.71 5.06 -1.09
CA LYS A 148 10.13 5.14 -0.72
C LYS A 148 10.96 4.03 -1.38
N LEU A 149 12.09 4.43 -1.97
CA LEU A 149 13.12 3.57 -2.51
C LEU A 149 14.46 3.85 -1.83
N GLU A 150 15.27 2.81 -1.67
CA GLU A 150 16.65 2.93 -1.21
C GLU A 150 17.59 2.25 -2.21
N GLU A 151 18.64 2.94 -2.64
CA GLU A 151 19.68 2.35 -3.49
C GLU A 151 20.47 1.32 -2.66
N VAL A 152 20.57 0.09 -3.17
CA VAL A 152 21.36 -0.98 -2.56
C VAL A 152 22.78 -0.88 -3.12
N LYS A 153 23.73 -0.53 -2.26
CA LYS A 153 25.15 -0.42 -2.59
C LYS A 153 25.87 -1.76 -2.52
#